data_AF-A0A2H0QKH9-F1
#
_entry.id   AF-A0A2H0QKH9-F1
#
_cell.length_a   1.000
_cell.length_b   1.000
_cell.length_c   1.000
_cell.angle_alpha   90.00
_cell.angle_beta   90.00
_cell.angle_gamma   90.00
#
_symmetry.space_group_name_H-M   'P 1'
#
loop_
_entity.id
_entity.type
_entity.pdbx_description
1 polymer ?
#
loop_
_entity_poly.entity_id
_entity_poly.type
_entity_poly.pdbx_seq_one_letter_code
_entity_poly.pdbx_strand_id
1 'polypeptide(L)' 'MAKHLNDKKIKSKKGGKWDKSVVTAIVRRQQEEEK' A
#
# COMPACT_ATOMS: atom_id res chain seq x y z
N MET A 1 3.96 -3.09 -6.42
CA MET A 1 3.94 -2.83 -4.96
C MET A 1 2.99 -3.72 -4.17
N ALA A 2 1.68 -3.79 -4.42
CA ALA A 2 0.79 -4.64 -3.60
C ALA A 2 1.23 -6.12 -3.52
N LYS A 3 1.61 -6.72 -4.66
CA LYS A 3 2.18 -8.08 -4.70
C LYS A 3 3.41 -8.22 -3.79
N HIS A 4 4.37 -7.31 -3.92
CA HIS A 4 5.60 -7.29 -3.10
C HIS A 4 5.32 -7.21 -1.59
N LEU A 5 4.36 -6.38 -1.17
CA LEU A 5 3.95 -6.28 0.24
C LEU A 5 3.32 -7.59 0.73
N ASN A 6 2.50 -8.22 -0.10
CA ASN A 6 1.86 -9.49 0.20
C ASN A 6 2.87 -10.66 0.26
N ASP A 7 3.83 -10.69 -0.67
CA ASP A 7 4.90 -11.70 -0.73
C ASP A 7 5.80 -11.59 0.52
N LYS A 8 6.05 -10.36 0.99
CA LYS A 8 6.73 -10.09 2.27
C LYS A 8 5.86 -10.34 3.51
N LYS A 9 4.62 -10.83 3.34
CA LYS A 9 3.64 -11.08 4.42
C LYS A 9 3.36 -9.87 5.29
N ILE A 10 3.51 -8.66 4.76
CA ILE A 10 3.16 -7.42 5.45
C ILE A 10 1.62 -7.33 5.44
N LYS A 11 0.99 -7.33 6.62
CA LYS A 11 -0.46 -7.19 6.70
C LYS A 11 -0.89 -5.75 6.44
N SER A 12 -2.04 -5.58 5.79
CA SER A 12 -2.69 -4.28 5.70
C SER A 12 -3.18 -3.80 7.08
N LYS A 13 -3.49 -2.51 7.21
CA LYS A 13 -3.99 -1.91 8.47
C LYS A 13 -5.23 -2.62 9.03
N LYS A 14 -6.10 -3.16 8.17
CA LYS A 14 -7.34 -3.87 8.57
C LYS A 14 -7.15 -5.39 8.70
N GLY A 15 -5.92 -5.88 8.53
CA GLY A 15 -5.65 -7.30 8.36
C GLY A 15 -5.98 -7.76 6.94
N GLY A 16 -5.28 -8.79 6.49
CA GLY A 16 -5.42 -9.32 5.13
C GLY A 16 -4.40 -8.75 4.14
N LYS A 17 -4.61 -9.09 2.86
CA LYS A 17 -3.72 -8.73 1.75
C LYS A 17 -3.89 -7.26 1.36
N TRP A 18 -2.82 -6.67 0.84
CA TRP A 18 -2.83 -5.35 0.22
C TRP A 18 -3.54 -5.37 -1.12
N ASP A 19 -4.51 -4.47 -1.26
CA ASP A 19 -5.17 -4.16 -2.52
C ASP A 19 -4.34 -3.15 -3.32
N LYS A 20 -4.29 -3.33 -4.65
CA LYS A 20 -3.52 -2.46 -5.55
C LYS A 20 -4.02 -1.01 -5.52
N SER A 21 -5.33 -0.78 -5.44
CA SER A 21 -5.93 0.56 -5.41
C SER A 21 -5.54 1.31 -4.14
N VAL A 22 -5.60 0.63 -2.99
CA VAL A 22 -5.21 1.18 -1.68
C VAL A 22 -3.74 1.58 -1.68
N VAL A 23 -2.85 0.70 -2.14
CA VAL A 23 -1.42 1.00 -2.23
C VAL A 23 -1.15 2.19 -3.14
N THR A 24 -1.84 2.28 -4.27
CA THR A 24 -1.68 3.41 -5.20
C THR A 24 -2.15 4.73 -4.58
N ALA A 25 -3.29 4.73 -3.87
CA ALA A 25 -3.80 5.91 -3.19
C ALA A 25 -2.86 6.42 -2.10
N ILE A 26 -2.23 5.52 -1.33
CA ILE A 26 -1.25 5.89 -0.30
C ILE A 26 -0.02 6.54 -0.93
N VAL A 27 0.55 5.93 -1.97
CA VAL A 27 1.75 6.47 -2.66
C VAL A 27 1.47 7.86 -3.23
N ARG A 28 0.30 8.05 -3.85
CA ARG A 28 -0.11 9.36 -4.38
C ARG A 28 -0.18 10.43 -3.29
N ARG A 29 -0.78 10.12 -2.14
CA ARG A 29 -0.86 11.05 -1.01
C ARG A 29 0.51 11.42 -0.47
N GLN A 30 1.41 10.45 -0.32
CA GLN A 30 2.77 10.72 0.12
C GLN A 30 3.52 11.68 -0.83
N GLN A 31 3.35 11.51 -2.14
CA GLN A 31 3.96 12.41 -3.12
C GLN A 31 3.39 13.84 -3.09
N GLU A 32 2.12 14.00 -2.71
CA GLU A 32 1.48 15.31 -2.56
C GLU A 32 1.85 15.98 -1.22
N GLU A 33 2.03 15.20 -0.15
CA GLU A 33 2.45 15.68 1.17
C GLU A 33 3.95 16.04 1.23
N GLU A 34 4.79 15.44 0.37
CA GLU A 34 6.22 15.75 0.26
C GLU A 34 6.54 16.99 -0.62
N LYS A 35 5.52 17.64 -1.20
CA LYS A 35 5.67 18.77 -2.13
C LYS A 35 5.34 20.10 -1.49
#